data_AF-A0A7W1DE00-F1
#
_entry.id   AF-A0A7W1DE00-F1
#
_cell.length_a   1.000
_cell.length_b   1.000
_cell.length_c   1.000
_cell.angle_alpha   90.00
_cell.angle_beta   90.00
_cell.angle_gamma   90.00
#
_symmetry.space_group_name_H-M   'P 1'
#
loop_
_entity.id
_entity.type
_entity.pdbx_description
1 polymer ?
#
loop_
_entity_poly.entity_id
_entity_poly.type
_entity_poly.pdbx_seq_one_letter_code
_entity_poly.pdbx_strand_id
1 'polypeptide(L)'
;MQTLDLIIIFGYLIGVTLFGVWFSTKQETTEDYFVGDRSVPWWAIAASIVATETSTITFISVPGIAFAKGGNFQFLQLVFGYMLG
;
A
#
# COMPACT_ATOMS: atom_id res chain seq x y z
N MET A 1 12.04 -21.01 -7.12
CA MET A 1 10.89 -20.26 -7.65
C MET A 1 10.12 -21.21 -8.54
N GLN A 2 8.92 -21.56 -8.11
CA GLN A 2 8.03 -22.39 -8.92
C GLN A 2 7.55 -21.54 -10.10
N THR A 3 7.31 -22.14 -11.28
CA THR A 3 6.81 -21.40 -12.46
C THR A 3 5.56 -20.59 -12.15
N LEU A 4 4.73 -21.09 -11.23
CA LEU A 4 3.55 -20.40 -10.72
C LEU A 4 3.89 -19.07 -10.01
N ASP A 5 4.94 -19.03 -9.20
CA ASP A 5 5.36 -17.81 -8.48
C ASP A 5 5.73 -16.70 -9.48
N LEU A 6 6.46 -17.06 -10.54
CA LEU A 6 6.84 -16.14 -11.59
C LEU A 6 5.62 -15.59 -12.33
N ILE A 7 4.65 -16.46 -12.67
CA ILE A 7 3.41 -16.03 -13.31
C ILE A 7 2.66 -15.02 -12.45
N ILE A 8 2.56 -15.27 -11.13
CA ILE A 8 1.87 -14.36 -10.21
C ILE A 8 2.59 -13.01 -10.15
N ILE A 9 3.92 -13.01 -10.02
CA ILE A 9 4.73 -11.78 -9.94
C ILE A 9 4.58 -10.96 -11.23
N PHE A 10 4.80 -11.58 -12.39
CA PHE A 10 4.68 -10.88 -13.67
C PHE A 10 3.25 -10.42 -13.95
N GLY A 11 2.25 -11.23 -13.60
CA GLY A 11 0.84 -10.86 -13.69
C GLY A 11 0.49 -9.64 -12.85
N TYR A 12 0.98 -9.59 -11.60
CA TYR A 12 0.81 -8.43 -10.72
C TYR A 12 1.46 -7.17 -11.30
N LEU A 13 2.72 -7.26 -11.73
CA LEU A 13 3.46 -6.11 -12.29
C LEU A 13 2.80 -5.56 -13.55
N ILE A 14 2.38 -6.44 -14.47
CA ILE A 14 1.66 -6.02 -15.68
C ILE A 14 0.31 -5.42 -15.30
N GLY A 15 -0.44 -6.07 -14.41
CA GLY A 15 -1.76 -5.62 -13.98
C GLY A 15 -1.74 -4.22 -13.38
N VAL A 16 -0.84 -3.97 -12.42
CA VAL A 16 -0.73 -2.64 -11.78
C VAL A 16 -0.26 -1.56 -12.76
N THR A 17 0.64 -1.92 -13.69
CA THR A 17 1.12 -0.98 -14.72
C THR A 17 0.00 -0.61 -15.69
N LEU A 18 -0.75 -1.59 -16.19
CA LEU A 18 -1.88 -1.34 -17.09
C LEU A 18 -3.00 -0.54 -16.40
N PHE A 19 -3.25 -0.84 -15.12
CA PHE A 19 -4.21 -0.08 -14.31
C PHE A 19 -3.79 1.39 -14.19
N GLY A 20 -2.51 1.67 -13.90
CA GLY A 20 -1.96 3.02 -13.85
C GLY A 20 -2.09 3.76 -15.19
N VAL A 21 -1.74 3.11 -16.30
CA VAL A 21 -1.86 3.69 -17.66
C VAL A 21 -3.31 4.00 -18.01
N TRP A 22 -4.25 3.12 -17.69
CA TRP A 22 -5.67 3.37 -17.93
C TRP A 22 -6.23 4.53 -17.09
N PHE A 23 -5.70 4.72 -15.88
CA PHE A 23 -6.10 5.85 -15.04
C PHE A 23 -5.44 7.17 -15.50
N SER A 24 -4.22 7.11 -16.06
CA SER A 24 -3.51 8.30 -16.57
C SER A 24 -4.20 8.95 -17.76
N THR A 25 -4.96 8.19 -18.57
CA THR A 25 -5.69 8.75 -19.72
C THR A 25 -6.89 9.62 -19.35
N LYS A 26 -7.26 9.70 -18.06
CA LYS A 26 -8.42 10.45 -17.58
C LYS A 26 -8.07 11.79 -16.93
N GLN A 27 -6.80 12.18 -16.94
CA GLN A 27 -6.31 13.40 -16.29
C GLN A 27 -6.04 14.47 -17.36
N GLU A 28 -6.95 15.44 -17.51
CA GLU A 28 -6.86 16.51 -18.52
C GLU A 28 -6.24 17.79 -17.97
N THR A 29 -6.33 18.04 -16.66
CA THR A 29 -5.77 19.23 -16.00
C THR A 29 -4.84 18.88 -14.83
N THR A 30 -3.97 19.84 -14.47
CA THR A 30 -3.11 19.74 -13.29
C THR A 30 -3.90 19.63 -11.98
N GLU A 31 -5.10 20.23 -11.92
CA GLU A 31 -5.99 20.11 -10.77
C GLU A 31 -6.54 18.68 -10.64
N ASP A 32 -6.90 18.03 -11.76
CA ASP A 32 -7.33 16.62 -11.75
C ASP A 32 -6.21 15.69 -11.28
N TYR A 33 -4.97 15.97 -11.67
CA TYR A 33 -3.79 15.19 -11.29
C TYR A 33 -3.46 15.29 -9.79
N PHE A 34 -3.51 16.50 -9.21
CA PHE A 34 -3.08 16.73 -7.81
C PHE A 34 -4.22 16.71 -6.79
N VAL A 35 -5.43 17.14 -7.17
CA VAL A 35 -6.59 17.27 -6.26
C VAL A 35 -7.57 16.11 -6.46
N GLY A 36 -7.47 15.36 -7.57
CA GLY A 36 -8.33 14.21 -7.85
C GLY A 36 -9.81 14.58 -7.99
N ASP A 37 -10.09 15.70 -8.66
CA ASP A 37 -11.45 16.24 -8.91
C ASP A 37 -12.33 16.36 -7.63
N ARG A 38 -11.71 16.32 -6.44
CA ARG A 38 -12.37 16.25 -5.11
C ARG A 38 -13.45 15.17 -4.98
N SER A 39 -13.48 14.20 -5.89
CA SER A 39 -14.50 13.16 -5.98
C SER A 39 -14.03 11.82 -5.40
N VAL A 40 -12.76 11.73 -5.01
CA VAL A 40 -12.20 10.54 -4.36
C VAL A 40 -12.81 10.39 -2.96
N PRO A 41 -13.44 9.25 -2.64
CA PRO A 41 -14.05 9.05 -1.34
C PRO A 41 -12.98 8.93 -0.25
N TRP A 42 -13.28 9.44 0.95
CA TRP A 42 -12.34 9.53 2.08
C TRP A 42 -11.68 8.20 2.45
N TRP A 43 -12.38 7.07 2.31
CA TRP A 43 -11.83 5.75 2.60
C TRP A 43 -10.73 5.34 1.62
N ALA A 44 -10.82 5.77 0.35
CA ALA A 44 -9.80 5.51 -0.65
C ALA A 44 -8.56 6.37 -0.39
N ILE A 45 -8.75 7.60 0.09
CA ILE A 45 -7.65 8.47 0.55
C ILE A 45 -6.94 7.83 1.76
N ALA A 46 -7.69 7.39 2.76
CA ALA A 46 -7.13 6.71 3.93
C ALA A 46 -6.34 5.44 3.55
N ALA A 47 -6.89 4.62 2.65
CA ALA A 47 -6.19 3.43 2.14
C ALA A 47 -4.89 3.79 1.39
N SER A 48 -4.89 4.87 0.60
CA SER A 48 -3.71 5.36 -0.11
C SER A 48 -2.60 5.82 0.84
N ILE A 49 -2.96 6.54 1.91
CA ILE A 49 -2.02 6.99 2.94
C ILE A 49 -1.36 5.78 3.62
N VAL A 50 -2.16 4.82 4.09
CA VAL A 50 -1.64 3.59 4.73
C VAL A 50 -0.74 2.79 3.77
N ALA A 51 -1.14 2.65 2.51
CA ALA A 51 -0.34 1.97 1.50
C ALA A 51 1.00 2.67 1.23
N THR A 52 1.02 4.00 1.25
CA THR A 52 2.23 4.82 1.03
C THR A 52 3.18 4.77 2.23
N GLU A 53 2.65 4.78 3.44
CA GLU A 53 3.44 4.71 4.67
C GLU A 53 3.97 3.30 4.96
N THR A 54 3.30 2.27 4.45
CA THR A 54 3.70 0.87 4.68
C THR A 54 4.92 0.52 3.83
N SER A 55 6.07 0.40 4.49
CA SER A 55 7.31 -0.06 3.84
C SER A 55 7.47 -1.59 3.88
N THR A 56 8.15 -2.14 2.88
CA THR A 56 8.55 -3.56 2.85
C THR A 56 9.37 -3.95 4.08
N ILE A 57 10.19 -3.02 4.60
CA ILE A 57 10.99 -3.23 5.81
C ILE A 57 10.05 -3.47 6.99
N THR A 58 9.04 -2.62 7.18
CA THR A 58 8.06 -2.79 8.26
C THR A 58 7.39 -4.17 8.18
N PHE A 59 6.97 -4.58 6.98
CA PHE A 59 6.28 -5.86 6.76
C PHE A 59 7.13 -7.07 7.18
N ILE A 60 8.43 -7.05 6.91
CA ILE A 60 9.35 -8.15 7.26
C ILE A 60 9.83 -8.04 8.71
N SER A 61 10.19 -6.83 9.16
CA SER A 61 10.83 -6.59 10.45
C SER A 61 9.88 -6.73 11.63
N VAL A 62 8.62 -6.29 11.52
CA VAL A 62 7.68 -6.31 12.66
C VAL A 62 7.38 -7.74 13.14
N PRO A 63 7.01 -8.71 12.28
CA PRO A 63 6.90 -10.10 12.69
C PRO A 63 8.22 -10.66 13.19
N GLY A 64 9.34 -10.32 12.53
CA GLY A 64 10.68 -10.75 12.94
C GLY A 64 11.01 -10.35 14.38
N ILE A 65 10.68 -9.12 14.78
CA ILE A 65 10.87 -8.62 16.15
C ILE A 65 9.88 -9.28 17.11
N ALA A 66 8.61 -9.43 16.73
CA ALA A 66 7.58 -9.99 17.59
C ALA A 66 7.85 -11.47 17.95
N PHE A 67 8.33 -12.26 16.99
CA PHE A 67 8.61 -13.69 17.17
C PHE A 67 10.07 -14.01 17.53
N ALA A 68 10.94 -13.00 17.60
CA ALA A 68 12.31 -13.20 18.08
C ALA A 68 12.33 -13.65 19.56
N LYS A 69 13.42 -14.31 19.97
CA LYS A 69 13.62 -14.68 21.37
C LYS A 69 13.73 -13.41 22.23
N GLY A 70 12.77 -13.19 23.13
CA GLY A 70 12.65 -11.96 23.91
C GLY A 70 11.92 -10.82 23.19
N GLY A 71 11.31 -11.11 22.03
CA GLY A 71 10.45 -10.20 21.28
C GLY A 71 9.16 -9.86 22.02
N ASN A 72 8.46 -8.83 21.54
CA ASN A 72 7.20 -8.37 22.11
C ASN A 72 6.27 -7.80 21.02
N PHE A 73 5.01 -7.55 21.40
CA PHE A 73 3.99 -6.97 20.51
C PHE A 73 3.89 -5.44 20.63
N GLN A 74 4.99 -4.76 21.01
CA GLN A 74 4.98 -3.32 21.22
C GLN A 74 4.53 -2.55 19.97
N PHE A 75 4.78 -3.08 18.77
CA PHE A 75 4.35 -2.45 17.53
C PHE A 75 2.81 -2.32 17.40
N LEU A 76 2.02 -3.16 18.09
CA LEU A 76 0.56 -3.04 18.08
C LEU A 76 0.06 -1.71 18.63
N GLN A 77 0.80 -1.07 19.54
CA GLN A 77 0.42 0.24 20.07
C GLN A 77 0.40 1.32 18.97
N LEU A 78 1.28 1.21 17.97
CA LEU A 78 1.33 2.12 16.83
C LEU A 78 0.10 1.90 15.93
N VAL A 79 -0.24 0.63 15.67
CA VAL A 79 -1.43 0.26 14.88
C VAL A 79 -2.70 0.77 15.55
N PHE A 80 -2.84 0.58 16.87
CA PHE A 80 -3.97 1.12 17.62
C PHE A 80 -3.99 2.65 17.62
N GLY A 81 -2.82 3.31 17.66
CA GLY A 81 -2.72 4.76 17.47
C GLY A 81 -3.30 5.21 16.13
N TYR A 82 -2.88 4.60 15.02
CA TYR A 82 -3.40 4.92 13.68
C TYR A 82 -4.90 4.65 13.51
N MET A 83 -5.46 3.67 14.25
CA MET A 83 -6.90 3.41 14.21
C MET A 83 -7.74 4.46 14.96
N LEU A 84 -7.17 5.11 15.97
CA LEU A 84 -7.88 6.07 16.81
C LEU A 84 -7.78 7.51 16.28
N GLY A 85 -6.74 7.83 15.51
CA GLY A 85 -6.51 9.16 14.92
C GLY A 85 -5.17 9.74 15.30
#